data_AF-A0A3R9TEL9-F1
#
_entry.id   AF-A0A3R9TEL9-F1
#
_cell.length_a   1.000
_cell.length_b   1.000
_cell.length_c   1.000
_cell.angle_alpha   90.00
_cell.angle_beta   90.00
_cell.angle_gamma   90.00
#
_symmetry.space_group_name_H-M   'P 1'
#
loop_
_entity.id
_entity.type
_entity.pdbx_description
1 polymer ?
#
loop_
_entity_poly.entity_id
_entity_poly.type
_entity_poly.pdbx_seq_one_letter_code
_entity_poly.pdbx_strand_id
1 'polypeptide(L)'
;MIPTLFIILLINFVVVQIAPGGPVEQAIHEVESGLGAGRILGTEMYYQGAKGLSPEMVEQIKAQYGFDHPPVERFLLMLKGYLTLDFGQSFFKDKSVVELLWEKMPVSISLGLWSTLLIYLISIPLGIKKAKQQGTWFDRSTSLLLVVGYAVPSFVFGILLIVFFAGGSYFQWFPLQNLVSDNFYQLSWFGKITDYLWHMTLPLITMILG
;
A
#
# COMPACT_ATOMS: atom_id res chain seq x y z
N MET A 1 -14.30 -2.63 19.82
CA MET A 1 -13.16 -2.90 18.91
C MET A 1 -13.06 -4.38 18.53
N ILE A 2 -13.03 -5.32 19.47
CA ILE A 2 -12.90 -6.76 19.17
C ILE A 2 -14.01 -7.28 18.23
N PRO A 3 -15.32 -7.00 18.45
CA PRO A 3 -16.36 -7.47 17.52
C PRO A 3 -16.21 -6.89 16.11
N THR A 4 -15.81 -5.62 16.01
CA THR A 4 -15.57 -4.94 14.73
C THR A 4 -14.43 -5.60 13.95
N LEU A 5 -13.29 -5.86 14.61
CA LEU A 5 -12.15 -6.52 13.97
C LEU A 5 -12.51 -7.92 13.49
N PHE A 6 -13.22 -8.70 14.32
CA PHE A 6 -13.66 -10.04 13.93
C PHE A 6 -14.57 -10.00 12.69
N ILE A 7 -15.53 -9.08 12.65
CA ILE A 7 -16.42 -8.91 11.49
C ILE A 7 -15.62 -8.53 10.24
N ILE A 8 -14.67 -7.59 10.36
CA ILE A 8 -13.82 -7.19 9.22
C ILE A 8 -13.00 -8.38 8.71
N LEU A 9 -12.40 -9.17 9.61
CA LEU A 9 -11.61 -10.36 9.25
C LEU A 9 -12.49 -11.43 8.58
N LEU A 10 -13.69 -11.66 9.11
CA LEU A 10 -14.64 -12.61 8.54
C LEU A 10 -15.08 -12.18 7.13
N ILE A 11 -15.43 -10.91 6.97
CA ILE A 11 -15.80 -10.36 5.66
C ILE A 11 -14.64 -10.47 4.69
N ASN A 12 -13.42 -10.08 5.08
CA ASN A 12 -12.25 -10.17 4.23
C ASN A 12 -11.98 -11.62 3.78
N PHE A 13 -12.04 -12.56 4.72
CA PHE A 13 -11.88 -13.98 4.44
C PHE A 13 -12.92 -14.51 3.43
N VAL A 14 -14.19 -14.17 3.61
CA VAL A 14 -15.28 -14.57 2.70
C VAL A 14 -15.09 -13.94 1.32
N VAL A 15 -14.73 -12.66 1.25
CA VAL A 15 -14.48 -11.95 -0.01
C VAL A 15 -13.34 -12.60 -0.79
N VAL A 16 -12.23 -12.95 -0.15
CA VAL A 16 -11.09 -13.61 -0.80
C VAL A 16 -11.47 -15.01 -1.34
N GLN A 17 -12.39 -15.72 -0.69
CA GLN A 17 -12.85 -17.03 -1.15
C GLN A 17 -13.80 -16.97 -2.35
N ILE A 18 -14.55 -15.88 -2.48
CA ILE A 18 -15.53 -15.69 -3.56
C ILE A 18 -14.93 -14.93 -4.75
N ALA A 19 -13.84 -14.19 -4.53
CA ALA A 19 -13.19 -13.40 -5.56
C ALA A 19 -12.72 -14.28 -6.74
N PRO A 20 -13.13 -13.96 -7.98
CA PRO A 20 -12.65 -14.68 -9.15
C PRO A 20 -11.14 -14.44 -9.34
N GLY A 21 -10.38 -15.50 -9.61
CA GLY A 21 -8.92 -15.44 -9.72
C GLY A 21 -8.22 -15.40 -8.37
N GLY A 22 -8.62 -16.29 -7.45
CA GLY A 22 -7.99 -16.45 -6.15
C GLY A 22 -6.51 -16.87 -6.24
N PRO A 23 -5.82 -16.98 -5.08
CA PRO A 23 -4.39 -17.27 -5.05
C PRO A 23 -4.03 -18.63 -5.65
N VAL A 24 -4.91 -19.62 -5.56
CA VAL A 24 -4.71 -20.95 -6.16
C VAL A 24 -4.79 -20.86 -7.69
N GLU A 25 -5.82 -20.18 -8.22
CA GLU A 25 -6.00 -20.00 -9.65
C GLU A 25 -4.83 -19.21 -10.27
N GLN A 26 -4.35 -18.17 -9.59
CA GLN A 26 -3.19 -17.40 -10.05
C GLN A 26 -1.89 -18.21 -10.02
N ALA A 27 -1.66 -19.00 -8.97
CA ALA A 27 -0.50 -19.90 -8.92
C ALA A 27 -0.54 -20.94 -10.04
N ILE A 28 -1.73 -21.48 -10.34
CA ILE A 28 -1.94 -22.38 -11.48
C ILE A 28 -1.60 -21.67 -12.79
N HIS A 29 -2.10 -20.45 -13.00
CA HIS A 29 -1.79 -19.65 -14.19
C HIS A 29 -0.30 -19.27 -14.32
N GLU A 30 0.39 -19.03 -13.20
CA GLU A 30 1.83 -18.75 -13.20
C GLU A 30 2.66 -19.98 -13.61
N VAL A 31 2.25 -21.17 -13.18
CA VAL A 31 2.89 -22.41 -13.62
C VAL A 31 2.53 -22.74 -15.07
N GLU A 32 1.27 -22.56 -15.49
CA GLU A 32 0.80 -22.75 -16.87
C GLU A 32 1.37 -21.73 -17.86
N SER A 33 1.76 -20.55 -17.41
CA SER A 33 2.46 -19.57 -18.26
C SER A 33 3.96 -19.88 -18.39
N GLY A 34 4.46 -20.94 -17.75
CA GLY A 34 5.86 -21.36 -17.80
C GLY A 34 6.83 -20.45 -17.04
N LEU A 35 6.33 -19.39 -16.39
CA LEU A 35 7.12 -18.40 -15.66
C LEU A 35 7.45 -18.85 -14.22
N GLY A 36 6.67 -19.77 -13.64
CA GLY A 36 6.84 -20.27 -12.26
C GLY A 36 7.39 -21.69 -12.10
N ALA A 37 7.67 -22.41 -13.20
CA ALA A 37 7.97 -23.86 -13.18
C ALA A 37 9.24 -24.24 -12.39
N GLY A 38 10.16 -23.31 -12.15
CA GLY A 38 11.42 -23.57 -11.45
C GLY A 38 11.41 -23.40 -9.93
N ARG A 39 10.32 -22.89 -9.32
CA ARG A 39 10.35 -22.45 -7.91
C ARG A 39 9.50 -23.25 -6.93
N ILE A 40 8.50 -24.00 -7.40
CA ILE A 40 7.51 -24.58 -6.49
C ILE A 40 8.00 -25.89 -5.85
N LEU A 41 8.89 -26.65 -6.50
CA LEU A 41 9.44 -27.89 -5.94
C LEU A 41 10.86 -28.04 -6.47
N GLY A 42 11.85 -28.26 -5.60
CA GLY A 42 13.25 -28.55 -5.97
C GLY A 42 13.46 -29.89 -6.69
N THR A 43 12.51 -30.26 -7.55
CA THR A 43 12.49 -31.46 -8.37
C THR A 43 12.28 -31.00 -9.81
N GLU A 44 13.25 -31.28 -10.68
CA GLU A 44 13.10 -31.08 -12.12
C GLU A 44 11.87 -31.85 -12.61
N MET A 45 10.73 -31.18 -12.77
CA MET A 45 9.50 -31.82 -13.22
C MET A 45 9.04 -31.27 -14.57
N TYR A 46 8.76 -32.23 -15.45
CA TYR A 46 8.48 -32.08 -16.88
C TYR A 46 7.23 -31.23 -17.12
N TYR A 47 7.43 -29.99 -17.59
CA TYR A 47 6.36 -29.19 -18.14
C TYR A 47 5.89 -29.81 -19.46
N GLN A 48 4.85 -30.64 -19.43
CA GLN A 48 4.21 -31.17 -20.64
C GLN A 48 3.23 -30.12 -21.17
N GLY A 49 3.76 -29.14 -21.92
CA GLY A 49 3.07 -27.96 -22.48
C GLY A 49 1.89 -28.20 -23.43
N ALA A 50 1.23 -29.36 -23.36
CA ALA A 50 0.00 -29.69 -24.08
C ALA A 50 -1.08 -30.37 -23.22
N LYS A 51 -0.79 -30.73 -21.95
CA LYS A 51 -1.74 -31.46 -21.07
C LYS A 51 -2.23 -30.68 -19.85
N GLY A 52 -1.82 -29.42 -19.68
CA GLY A 52 -2.09 -28.67 -18.45
C GLY A 52 -1.33 -29.25 -17.24
N LEU A 53 -1.58 -28.71 -16.05
CA LEU A 53 -0.99 -29.22 -14.81
C LEU A 53 -1.50 -30.63 -14.50
N SER A 54 -0.64 -31.49 -13.94
CA SER A 54 -1.10 -32.78 -13.42
C SER A 54 -2.10 -32.57 -12.27
N PRO A 55 -3.12 -33.43 -12.12
CA PRO A 55 -4.07 -33.33 -11.01
C PRO A 55 -3.38 -33.31 -9.64
N GLU A 56 -2.29 -34.07 -9.49
CA GLU A 56 -1.46 -34.10 -8.28
C GLU A 56 -0.80 -32.74 -7.99
N MET A 57 -0.33 -32.01 -9.01
CA MET A 57 0.25 -30.68 -8.83
C MET A 57 -0.80 -29.65 -8.41
N VAL A 58 -2.01 -29.74 -8.99
CA VAL A 58 -3.13 -28.88 -8.60
C VAL A 58 -3.53 -29.13 -7.14
N GLU A 59 -3.53 -30.39 -6.69
CA GLU A 59 -3.79 -30.73 -5.29
C GLU A 59 -2.68 -30.24 -4.35
N GLN A 60 -1.41 -30.34 -4.74
CA GLN A 60 -0.29 -29.80 -3.96
C GLN A 60 -0.35 -28.28 -3.82
N ILE A 61 -0.68 -27.56 -4.89
CA ILE A 61 -0.88 -26.11 -4.86
C ILE A 61 -2.06 -25.76 -3.93
N LYS A 62 -3.19 -26.48 -4.02
CA LYS A 62 -4.34 -26.29 -3.11
C LYS A 62 -3.97 -26.51 -1.65
N ALA A 63 -3.22 -27.57 -1.36
CA ALA A 63 -2.75 -27.87 -0.01
C ALA A 63 -1.79 -26.81 0.52
N GLN A 64 -0.88 -26.29 -0.32
CA GLN A 64 0.03 -25.19 0.07
C GLN A 64 -0.73 -23.92 0.46
N TYR A 65 -1.89 -23.66 -0.15
CA TYR A 65 -2.77 -22.55 0.18
C TYR A 65 -3.86 -22.88 1.22
N GLY A 66 -3.82 -24.08 1.80
CA GLY A 66 -4.74 -24.56 2.84
C GLY A 66 -6.17 -24.77 2.33
N PHE A 67 -6.39 -24.89 1.02
CA PHE A 67 -7.70 -25.15 0.41
C PHE A 67 -8.12 -26.64 0.46
N ASP A 68 -7.28 -27.49 1.05
CA ASP A 68 -7.58 -28.87 1.41
C ASP A 68 -8.46 -29.00 2.67
N HIS A 69 -8.57 -27.93 3.46
CA HIS A 69 -9.38 -27.91 4.69
C HIS A 69 -10.72 -27.17 4.52
N PRO A 70 -11.75 -27.52 5.32
CA PRO A 70 -13.01 -26.80 5.36
C PRO A 70 -12.81 -25.29 5.65
N PRO A 71 -13.68 -24.40 5.12
CA PRO A 71 -13.54 -22.95 5.31
C PRO A 71 -13.45 -22.50 6.76
N VAL A 72 -14.16 -23.17 7.67
CA VAL A 72 -14.15 -22.86 9.10
C VAL A 72 -12.78 -23.13 9.72
N GLU A 73 -12.15 -24.26 9.39
CA GLU A 73 -10.83 -24.62 9.91
C GLU A 73 -9.76 -23.64 9.40
N ARG A 74 -9.81 -23.29 8.11
CA ARG A 74 -8.94 -22.27 7.51
C ARG A 74 -9.05 -20.92 8.21
N PHE A 75 -10.27 -20.50 8.53
CA PHE A 75 -10.50 -19.25 9.25
C PHE A 75 -9.92 -19.30 10.67
N LEU A 76 -10.09 -20.42 11.39
CA LEU A 76 -9.51 -20.59 12.72
C LEU A 76 -7.97 -20.64 12.68
N LEU A 77 -7.38 -21.30 11.68
CA LEU A 77 -5.93 -21.32 11.46
C LEU A 77 -5.39 -19.91 11.17
N MET A 78 -6.08 -19.15 10.32
CA MET A 78 -5.75 -17.75 10.03
C MET A 78 -5.80 -16.90 11.31
N LEU A 79 -6.86 -17.03 12.11
CA LEU A 79 -6.98 -16.32 13.39
C LEU A 79 -5.85 -16.69 14.36
N LYS A 80 -5.52 -17.98 14.46
CA LYS A 80 -4.39 -18.44 15.28
C LYS A 80 -3.08 -17.83 14.81
N GLY A 81 -2.82 -17.83 13.50
CA GLY A 81 -1.63 -17.21 12.90
C GLY A 81 -1.53 -15.72 13.26
N TYR A 82 -2.61 -14.96 13.08
CA TYR A 82 -2.63 -13.54 13.43
C TYR A 82 -2.38 -13.28 14.93
N LEU A 83 -2.88 -14.14 15.81
CA LEU A 83 -2.60 -14.06 17.25
C LEU A 83 -1.15 -14.40 17.60
N THR A 84 -0.48 -15.24 16.81
CA THR A 84 0.95 -15.56 16.95
C THR A 84 1.86 -14.67 16.11
N LEU A 85 1.31 -13.60 15.50
CA LEU A 85 2.02 -12.69 14.57
C LEU A 85 2.61 -13.39 13.34
N ASP A 86 2.06 -14.55 12.97
CA ASP A 86 2.34 -15.24 11.73
C ASP A 86 1.26 -14.92 10.71
N PHE A 87 1.58 -14.00 9.80
CA PHE A 87 0.70 -13.56 8.73
C PHE A 87 0.87 -14.40 7.44
N GLY A 88 1.78 -15.37 7.45
CA GLY A 88 2.08 -16.22 6.30
C GLY A 88 2.91 -15.53 5.20
N GLN A 89 2.88 -16.14 4.02
CA GLN A 89 3.57 -15.68 2.81
C GLN A 89 2.66 -14.81 1.96
N SER A 90 3.25 -13.87 1.22
CA SER A 90 2.49 -13.07 0.27
C SER A 90 2.11 -13.90 -0.96
N PHE A 91 0.85 -13.79 -1.38
CA PHE A 91 0.36 -14.45 -2.59
C PHE A 91 0.92 -13.85 -3.89
N PHE A 92 1.44 -12.62 -3.84
CA PHE A 92 1.87 -11.86 -5.02
C PHE A 92 3.36 -11.50 -5.01
N LYS A 93 4.04 -11.78 -3.88
CA LYS A 93 5.44 -11.47 -3.66
C LYS A 93 6.07 -12.71 -3.04
N ASP A 94 7.25 -13.09 -3.50
CA ASP A 94 8.00 -14.23 -2.97
C ASP A 94 8.64 -13.93 -1.59
N LYS A 95 7.87 -13.36 -0.66
CA LYS A 95 8.33 -12.89 0.65
C LYS A 95 7.25 -13.03 1.70
N SER A 96 7.67 -13.12 2.97
CA SER A 96 6.74 -13.15 4.10
C SER A 96 5.99 -11.82 4.23
N VAL A 97 4.74 -11.88 4.69
CA VAL A 97 3.93 -10.67 4.91
C VAL A 97 4.59 -9.77 5.97
N VAL A 98 5.22 -10.36 6.99
CA VAL A 98 5.97 -9.60 8.02
C VAL A 98 7.12 -8.79 7.41
N GLU A 99 7.89 -9.39 6.50
CA GLU A 99 8.97 -8.70 5.81
C GLU A 99 8.44 -7.53 4.95
N LEU A 100 7.36 -7.76 4.19
CA LEU A 100 6.71 -6.70 3.41
C LEU A 100 6.20 -5.56 4.29
N LEU A 101 5.64 -5.87 5.46
CA LEU A 101 5.22 -4.86 6.42
C LEU A 101 6.42 -4.02 6.87
N TRP A 102 7.53 -4.64 7.24
CA TRP A 102 8.76 -3.93 7.62
C TRP A 102 9.32 -3.06 6.50
N GLU A 103 9.26 -3.49 5.24
CA GLU A 103 9.69 -2.69 4.10
C GLU A 103 8.82 -1.43 3.88
N LYS A 104 7.51 -1.52 4.16
CA LYS A 104 6.55 -0.41 3.94
C LYS A 104 6.31 0.47 5.17
N MET A 105 6.63 -0.03 6.37
CA MET A 105 6.45 0.70 7.63
C MET A 105 7.17 2.05 7.65
N PRO A 106 8.46 2.18 7.28
CA PRO A 106 9.16 3.47 7.29
C PRO A 106 8.49 4.53 6.43
N VAL A 107 7.94 4.13 5.28
CA VAL A 107 7.19 5.03 4.38
C VAL A 107 5.96 5.58 5.06
N SER A 108 5.15 4.68 5.63
CA SER A 108 3.89 5.06 6.27
C SER A 108 4.12 5.92 7.51
N ILE A 109 5.10 5.53 8.34
CA ILE A 109 5.47 6.28 9.55
C ILE A 109 5.98 7.67 9.19
N SER A 110 6.85 7.79 8.20
CA SER A 110 7.39 9.08 7.81
C SER A 110 6.31 10.02 7.26
N LEU A 111 5.51 9.54 6.31
CA LEU A 111 4.42 10.35 5.75
C LEU A 111 3.42 10.75 6.82
N GLY A 112 3.02 9.82 7.69
CA GLY A 112 2.11 10.08 8.81
C GLY A 112 2.69 11.08 9.82
N LEU A 113 3.96 10.93 10.20
CA LEU A 113 4.62 11.82 11.15
C LEU A 113 4.75 13.24 10.59
N TRP A 114 5.30 13.40 9.38
CA TRP A 114 5.50 14.72 8.78
C TRP A 114 4.20 15.41 8.44
N SER A 115 3.21 14.69 7.89
CA SER A 115 1.89 15.28 7.63
C SER A 115 1.25 15.73 8.94
N THR A 116 1.25 14.90 9.99
CA THR A 116 0.72 15.29 11.30
C THR A 116 1.43 16.52 11.84
N LEU A 117 2.77 16.54 11.85
CA LEU A 117 3.52 17.69 12.35
C LEU A 117 3.19 18.98 11.57
N LEU A 118 3.19 18.92 10.24
CA LEU A 118 2.91 20.08 9.38
C LEU A 118 1.46 20.56 9.52
N ILE A 119 0.49 19.64 9.57
CA ILE A 119 -0.92 19.97 9.79
C ILE A 119 -1.08 20.72 11.10
N TYR A 120 -0.52 20.23 12.20
CA TYR A 120 -0.66 20.89 13.50
C TYR A 120 0.07 22.24 13.51
N LEU A 121 1.28 22.30 12.94
CA LEU A 121 2.09 23.51 12.88
C LEU A 121 1.44 24.62 12.05
N ILE A 122 0.69 24.26 11.00
CA ILE A 122 0.03 25.22 10.11
C ILE A 122 -1.38 25.54 10.61
N SER A 123 -2.18 24.52 10.87
CA SER A 123 -3.61 24.66 11.17
C SER A 123 -3.89 25.27 12.53
N ILE A 124 -3.07 25.00 13.56
CA ILE A 124 -3.29 25.60 14.90
C ILE A 124 -3.06 27.11 14.87
N PRO A 125 -1.91 27.64 14.40
CA PRO A 125 -1.72 29.10 14.30
C PRO A 125 -2.72 29.75 13.34
N LEU A 126 -3.05 29.10 12.23
CA LEU A 126 -4.03 29.61 11.27
C LEU A 126 -5.42 29.72 11.92
N GLY A 127 -5.85 28.69 12.65
CA GLY A 127 -7.11 28.67 13.39
C GLY A 127 -7.17 29.74 14.49
N ILE A 128 -6.10 29.88 15.29
CA ILE A 128 -6.01 30.93 16.32
C ILE A 128 -6.09 32.31 15.68
N LYS A 129 -5.33 32.56 14.61
CA LYS A 129 -5.33 33.85 13.92
C LYS A 129 -6.71 34.17 13.32
N LYS A 130 -7.36 33.17 12.72
CA LYS A 130 -8.70 33.29 12.15
C LYS A 130 -9.74 33.63 13.21
N ALA A 131 -9.70 32.97 14.38
CA ALA A 131 -10.57 33.27 15.50
C ALA A 131 -10.38 34.70 16.05
N LYS A 132 -9.14 35.19 16.13
CA LYS A 132 -8.85 36.56 16.57
C LYS A 132 -9.25 37.63 15.55
N GLN A 133 -9.22 37.32 14.25
CA GLN A 133 -9.47 38.24 13.16
C GLN A 133 -10.80 37.95 12.45
N GLN A 134 -11.79 37.48 13.21
CA GLN A 134 -13.10 37.11 12.67
C GLN A 134 -13.74 38.27 11.91
N GLY A 135 -14.34 37.97 10.76
CA GLY A 135 -15.03 38.94 9.90
C GLY A 135 -14.11 39.80 9.02
N THR A 136 -12.78 39.72 9.20
CA THR A 136 -11.80 40.42 8.36
C THR A 136 -11.65 39.76 6.99
N TRP A 137 -10.94 40.43 6.07
CA TRP A 137 -10.63 39.86 4.75
C TRP A 137 -9.81 38.57 4.87
N PHE A 138 -8.93 38.46 5.87
CA PHE A 138 -8.15 37.25 6.14
C PHE A 138 -9.04 36.05 6.51
N ASP A 139 -10.04 36.26 7.37
CA ASP A 139 -11.00 35.21 7.74
C ASP A 139 -11.83 34.74 6.53
N ARG A 140 -12.30 35.68 5.71
CA ARG A 140 -13.08 35.35 4.50
C ARG A 140 -12.27 34.61 3.45
N SER A 141 -11.05 35.07 3.14
CA SER A 141 -10.20 34.45 2.12
C SER A 141 -9.72 33.06 2.54
N THR A 142 -9.30 32.89 3.80
CA THR A 142 -8.92 31.57 4.32
C THR A 142 -10.11 30.61 4.41
N SER A 143 -11.31 31.09 4.76
CA SER A 143 -12.54 30.28 4.71
C SER A 143 -12.86 29.81 3.29
N LEU A 144 -12.77 30.70 2.30
CA LEU A 144 -13.00 30.35 0.90
C LEU A 144 -11.99 29.29 0.42
N LEU A 145 -10.71 29.48 0.74
CA LEU A 145 -9.68 28.50 0.40
C LEU A 145 -9.93 27.12 1.02
N LEU A 146 -10.35 27.06 2.29
CA LEU A 146 -10.70 25.81 2.94
C LEU A 146 -11.90 25.12 2.28
N VAL A 147 -12.95 25.87 1.94
CA VAL A 147 -14.13 25.32 1.26
C VAL A 147 -13.75 24.74 -0.10
N VAL A 148 -12.92 25.45 -0.88
CA VAL A 148 -12.44 24.95 -2.18
C VAL A 148 -11.56 23.71 -1.99
N GLY A 149 -10.65 23.73 -1.02
CA GLY A 149 -9.79 22.58 -0.70
C GLY A 149 -10.61 21.34 -0.36
N TYR A 150 -11.60 21.47 0.51
CA TYR A 150 -12.50 20.36 0.89
C TYR A 150 -13.40 19.86 -0.23
N ALA A 151 -13.67 20.68 -1.25
CA ALA A 151 -14.49 20.27 -2.39
C ALA A 151 -13.75 19.33 -3.35
N VAL A 152 -12.40 19.35 -3.35
CA VAL A 152 -11.58 18.51 -4.22
C VAL A 152 -11.23 17.21 -3.48
N PRO A 153 -11.57 16.03 -4.01
CA PRO A 153 -11.12 14.78 -3.42
C PRO A 153 -9.59 14.69 -3.39
N SER A 154 -9.04 14.25 -2.26
CA SER A 154 -7.58 14.17 -2.03
C SER A 154 -6.84 13.40 -3.13
N PHE A 155 -7.41 12.28 -3.61
CA PHE A 155 -6.80 11.50 -4.69
C PHE A 155 -6.77 12.26 -6.03
N VAL A 156 -7.79 13.07 -6.34
CA VAL A 156 -7.81 13.90 -7.56
C VAL A 156 -6.72 14.95 -7.47
N PHE A 157 -6.58 15.59 -6.31
CA PHE A 157 -5.55 16.57 -6.07
C PHE A 157 -4.15 15.95 -6.20
N GLY A 158 -3.93 14.75 -5.65
CA GLY A 158 -2.69 14.00 -5.81
C GLY A 158 -2.37 13.67 -7.28
N ILE A 159 -3.37 13.22 -8.04
CA ILE A 159 -3.20 12.97 -9.48
C ILE A 159 -2.81 14.25 -10.23
N LEU A 160 -3.47 15.39 -9.94
CA LEU A 160 -3.12 16.67 -10.55
C LEU A 160 -1.67 17.05 -10.24
N LEU A 161 -1.24 16.94 -8.98
CA LEU A 161 0.14 17.22 -8.61
C LEU A 161 1.14 16.34 -9.36
N ILE A 162 0.86 15.04 -9.47
CA ILE A 162 1.72 14.11 -10.20
C ILE A 162 1.81 14.49 -11.69
N VAL A 163 0.68 14.72 -12.35
CA VAL A 163 0.63 15.05 -13.79
C VAL A 163 1.38 16.34 -14.10
N PHE A 164 1.18 17.38 -13.29
CA PHE A 164 1.81 18.67 -13.55
C PHE A 164 3.29 18.71 -13.15
N PHE A 165 3.68 18.07 -12.04
CA PHE A 165 5.00 18.30 -11.44
C PHE A 165 5.97 17.12 -11.48
N ALA A 166 5.50 15.91 -11.77
CA ALA A 166 6.33 14.70 -11.78
C ALA A 166 6.27 13.92 -13.12
N GLY A 167 5.14 13.97 -13.82
CA GLY A 167 4.87 13.16 -15.02
C GLY A 167 5.67 13.53 -16.27
N GLY A 168 6.41 14.65 -16.28
CA GLY A 168 7.23 15.08 -17.41
C GLY A 168 6.46 15.66 -18.61
N SER A 169 5.13 15.59 -18.60
CA SER A 169 4.28 16.24 -19.63
C SER A 169 4.27 17.76 -19.53
N TYR A 170 4.49 18.31 -18.32
CA TYR A 170 4.54 19.75 -18.07
C TYR A 170 5.83 20.11 -17.33
N PHE A 171 5.93 19.78 -16.05
CA PHE A 171 7.13 19.92 -15.24
C PHE A 171 7.60 18.55 -14.75
N GLN A 172 8.90 18.45 -14.49
CA GLN A 172 9.56 17.27 -13.93
C GLN A 172 10.42 17.71 -12.74
N TRP A 173 9.80 18.46 -11.83
CA TRP A 173 10.49 18.96 -10.65
C TRP A 173 10.62 17.86 -9.62
N PHE A 174 9.54 17.11 -9.39
CA PHE A 174 9.50 16.10 -8.34
C PHE A 174 9.55 14.68 -8.90
N PRO A 175 10.02 13.71 -8.10
CA PRO A 175 10.07 12.31 -8.48
C PRO A 175 8.67 11.68 -8.50
N LEU A 176 8.51 10.64 -9.31
CA LEU A 176 7.23 9.91 -9.47
C LEU A 176 7.03 8.82 -8.43
N GLN A 177 8.11 8.24 -7.93
CA GLN A 177 8.08 7.05 -7.08
C GLN A 177 9.28 7.03 -6.13
N ASN A 178 9.25 6.08 -5.18
CA ASN A 178 10.23 5.90 -4.11
C ASN A 178 10.27 7.06 -3.10
N LEU A 179 10.88 6.80 -1.94
CA LEU A 179 11.12 7.81 -0.90
C LEU A 179 12.45 8.55 -1.07
N VAL A 180 13.36 7.96 -1.83
CA VAL A 180 14.74 8.44 -2.02
C VAL A 180 15.20 8.05 -3.42
N SER A 181 16.17 8.79 -3.94
CA SER A 181 16.82 8.50 -5.23
C SER A 181 17.69 7.23 -5.16
N ASP A 182 17.93 6.58 -6.30
CA ASP A 182 18.77 5.37 -6.37
C ASP A 182 20.22 5.62 -5.90
N ASN A 183 20.73 6.84 -6.07
CA ASN A 183 22.06 7.26 -5.63
C ASN A 183 22.08 7.81 -4.18
N PHE A 184 21.00 7.67 -3.41
CA PHE A 184 20.86 8.26 -2.07
C PHE A 184 22.04 7.98 -1.14
N TYR A 185 22.56 6.75 -1.16
CA TYR A 185 23.68 6.36 -0.29
C TYR A 185 25.00 7.07 -0.62
N GLN A 186 25.14 7.58 -1.84
CA GLN A 186 26.31 8.32 -2.32
C GLN A 186 26.23 9.82 -2.01
N LEU A 187 25.06 10.32 -1.61
CA LEU A 187 24.86 11.73 -1.29
C LEU A 187 25.52 12.11 0.03
N SER A 188 25.91 13.38 0.14
CA SER A 188 26.32 14.00 1.41
C SER A 188 25.15 13.98 2.40
N TRP A 189 25.44 14.20 3.69
CA TRP A 189 24.40 14.23 4.71
C TRP A 189 23.28 15.25 4.41
N PHE A 190 23.64 16.45 3.96
CA PHE A 190 22.67 17.44 3.50
C PHE A 190 21.92 16.99 2.24
N GLY A 191 22.62 16.38 1.28
CA GLY A 191 22.02 15.84 0.07
C GLY A 191 20.95 14.79 0.36
N LYS A 192 21.18 13.92 1.35
CA LYS A 192 20.20 12.93 1.81
C LYS A 192 18.95 13.59 2.36
N ILE A 193 19.08 14.61 3.20
CA ILE A 193 17.92 15.33 3.76
C ILE A 193 17.13 16.02 2.66
N THR A 194 17.80 16.72 1.74
CA THR A 194 17.13 17.41 0.64
C THR A 194 16.44 16.42 -0.29
N ASP A 195 17.10 15.33 -0.65
CA ASP A 195 16.53 14.28 -1.49
C ASP A 195 15.26 13.69 -0.86
N TYR A 196 15.35 13.36 0.43
CA TYR A 196 14.23 12.82 1.19
C TYR A 196 13.03 13.77 1.26
N LEU A 197 13.26 15.04 1.63
CA LEU A 197 12.20 16.06 1.67
C LEU A 197 11.60 16.32 0.29
N TRP A 198 12.43 16.26 -0.76
CA TRP A 198 12.01 16.43 -2.14
C TRP A 198 11.02 15.34 -2.57
N HIS A 199 11.33 14.07 -2.30
CA HIS A 199 10.42 12.94 -2.58
C HIS A 199 9.12 13.01 -1.78
N MET A 200 9.17 13.51 -0.55
CA MET A 200 7.98 13.63 0.29
C MET A 200 7.10 14.84 -0.04
N THR A 201 7.57 15.80 -0.84
CA THR A 201 6.88 17.09 -1.00
C THR A 201 5.47 16.93 -1.58
N LEU A 202 5.30 16.24 -2.71
CA LEU A 202 3.97 16.07 -3.32
C LEU A 202 3.02 15.22 -2.47
N PRO A 203 3.44 14.06 -1.91
CA PRO A 203 2.62 13.31 -0.97
C PRO A 203 2.17 14.14 0.23
N LEU A 204 3.08 14.90 0.84
CA LEU A 204 2.75 15.72 2.02
C LEU A 204 1.79 16.85 1.68
N ILE A 205 1.98 17.56 0.56
CA ILE A 205 1.03 18.60 0.13
C ILE A 205 -0.35 17.98 -0.10
N THR A 206 -0.42 16.79 -0.70
CA THR A 206 -1.67 16.07 -0.91
C THR A 206 -2.36 15.72 0.41
N MET A 207 -1.61 15.19 1.39
CA MET A 207 -2.12 14.81 2.71
C MET A 207 -2.48 15.99 3.61
N ILE A 208 -1.87 17.16 3.40
CA ILE A 208 -2.14 18.36 4.20
C ILE A 208 -3.41 19.05 3.70
N LEU A 209 -3.67 19.01 2.39
CA LEU A 209 -4.81 19.69 1.77
C LEU A 209 -6.06 18.82 1.66
N GLY A 210 -5.90 17.49 1.58
CA GLY A 210 -7.00 16.52 1.48
C GLY A 210 -7.34 15.91 2.82
#